data_AF-A0A7J8PJU3-F1
#
_entry.id   AF-A0A7J8PJU3-F1
#
_cell.length_a   1.000
_cell.length_b   1.000
_cell.length_c   1.000
_cell.angle_alpha   90.00
_cell.angle_beta   90.00
_cell.angle_gamma   90.00
#
_symmetry.space_group_name_H-M   'P 1'
#
loop_
_entity.id
_entity.type
_entity.pdbx_description
1 polymer ?
#
loop_
_entity_poly.entity_id
_entity_poly.type
_entity_poly.pdbx_seq_one_letter_code
_entity_poly.pdbx_strand_id
1 'polypeptide(L)'
;MRQSYKVAVLGGGFAGLVTARELKREGLLVTVFEKADHVGGIWLYNSGVETDLLGLDPNREIVHSSLYRSLRVNLPRQIMGFTDYPFMKKEGGDPRTFPGHEEVLKFLEDFVRDFRLMELIRFGHEVVRVELTDEARHKWVVESRTRETESRWESKEELFEAVVICNGKHTEPKIAEFPGISLMPLEIIESALLNKEIASEI
;
A
#
# COMPACT_ATOMS: atom_id res chain seq x y z
N MET A 1 0.21 6.34 -35.41
CA MET A 1 0.28 6.73 -33.98
C MET A 1 -0.16 5.52 -33.16
N ARG A 2 0.62 5.06 -32.18
CA ARG A 2 0.13 4.05 -31.22
C ARG A 2 -1.00 4.70 -30.42
N GLN A 3 -2.14 4.03 -30.30
CA GLN A 3 -3.22 4.44 -29.41
C GLN A 3 -2.73 4.26 -27.97
N SER A 4 -2.68 5.35 -27.20
CA SER A 4 -2.28 5.27 -25.78
C SER A 4 -3.50 4.88 -24.95
N TYR A 5 -3.46 3.68 -24.35
CA TYR A 5 -4.49 3.18 -23.43
C TYR A 5 -4.36 3.86 -22.05
N LYS A 6 -5.49 4.16 -21.42
CA LYS A 6 -5.60 4.65 -20.05
C LYS A 6 -5.70 3.47 -19.08
N VAL A 7 -4.76 3.40 -18.14
CA VAL A 7 -4.63 2.32 -17.18
C VAL A 7 -4.74 2.86 -15.76
N ALA A 8 -5.64 2.29 -14.97
CA ALA A 8 -5.71 2.53 -13.54
C ALA A 8 -4.81 1.54 -12.79
N VAL A 9 -3.99 2.04 -11.87
CA VAL A 9 -3.21 1.22 -10.94
C VAL A 9 -3.73 1.51 -9.53
N LEU A 10 -4.12 0.47 -8.80
CA LEU A 10 -4.76 0.62 -7.50
C LEU A 10 -3.75 0.33 -6.37
N GLY A 11 -3.22 1.38 -5.74
CA GLY A 11 -2.21 1.31 -4.68
C GLY A 11 -0.87 1.92 -5.10
N GLY A 12 -0.29 2.74 -4.23
CA GLY A 12 1.02 3.41 -4.34
C GLY A 12 2.11 2.75 -3.49
N GLY A 13 1.95 1.46 -3.18
CA GLY A 13 2.99 0.62 -2.58
C GLY A 13 3.98 0.06 -3.60
N PHE A 14 4.91 -0.79 -3.15
CA PHE A 14 5.98 -1.39 -3.97
C PHE A 14 5.50 -1.92 -5.33
N ALA A 15 4.41 -2.72 -5.34
CA ALA A 15 3.83 -3.31 -6.53
C ALA A 15 3.23 -2.28 -7.49
N GLY A 16 2.51 -1.28 -6.96
CA GLY A 16 1.89 -0.24 -7.77
C GLY A 16 2.91 0.71 -8.40
N LEU A 17 3.97 1.05 -7.66
CA LEU A 17 5.03 1.93 -8.15
C LEU A 17 5.80 1.32 -9.32
N VAL A 18 6.22 0.04 -9.21
CA VAL A 18 6.90 -0.64 -10.32
C VAL A 18 5.96 -0.83 -11.51
N THR A 19 4.70 -1.14 -11.26
CA THR A 19 3.67 -1.26 -12.32
C THR A 19 3.52 0.07 -13.06
N ALA A 20 3.37 1.18 -12.34
CA ALA A 20 3.24 2.51 -12.93
C ALA A 20 4.47 2.87 -13.76
N ARG A 21 5.67 2.54 -13.28
CA ARG A 21 6.92 2.75 -14.04
C ARG A 21 6.92 1.99 -15.36
N GLU A 22 6.60 0.69 -15.36
CA GLU A 22 6.63 -0.11 -16.57
C GLU A 22 5.55 0.31 -17.57
N LEU A 23 4.33 0.60 -17.10
CA LEU A 23 3.27 1.09 -17.98
C LEU A 23 3.62 2.46 -18.59
N LYS A 24 4.25 3.36 -17.81
CA LYS A 24 4.75 4.65 -18.31
C LYS A 24 5.83 4.45 -19.37
N ARG A 25 6.76 3.50 -19.17
CA ARG A 25 7.83 3.17 -20.14
C ARG A 25 7.26 2.70 -21.47
N GLU A 26 6.14 1.98 -21.47
CA GLU A 26 5.42 1.55 -22.69
C GLU A 26 4.58 2.67 -23.35
N GLY A 27 4.55 3.87 -22.78
CA GLY A 27 3.83 5.01 -23.34
C GLY A 27 2.31 4.98 -23.07
N LEU A 28 1.89 4.28 -22.02
CA LEU A 28 0.49 4.23 -21.57
C LEU A 28 0.16 5.42 -20.67
N LEU A 29 -1.14 5.79 -20.63
CA LEU A 29 -1.64 6.86 -19.77
C LEU A 29 -2.01 6.27 -18.42
N VAL A 30 -1.13 6.43 -17.43
CA VAL A 30 -1.28 5.79 -16.13
C VAL A 30 -1.91 6.75 -15.12
N THR A 31 -2.84 6.26 -14.32
CA THR A 31 -3.29 6.92 -13.08
C THR A 31 -3.16 5.93 -11.93
N VAL A 32 -2.38 6.30 -10.92
CA VAL A 32 -2.25 5.52 -9.68
C VAL A 32 -3.19 6.13 -8.64
N PHE A 33 -4.05 5.32 -8.05
CA PHE A 33 -4.89 5.72 -6.93
C PHE A 33 -4.26 5.22 -5.63
N GLU A 34 -3.99 6.13 -4.68
CA GLU A 34 -3.44 5.81 -3.37
C GLU A 34 -4.35 6.41 -2.28
N LYS A 35 -4.74 5.58 -1.32
CA LYS A 35 -5.62 5.97 -0.21
C LYS A 35 -4.90 6.91 0.75
N ALA A 36 -3.63 6.64 1.05
CA ALA A 36 -2.81 7.47 1.90
C ALA A 36 -2.45 8.81 1.24
N ASP A 37 -1.93 9.73 2.03
CA ASP A 37 -1.34 10.99 1.57
C ASP A 37 0.11 10.83 1.08
N HIS A 38 0.64 9.60 1.12
CA HIS A 38 2.03 9.30 0.82
C HIS A 38 2.20 7.92 0.15
N VAL A 39 3.31 7.71 -0.56
CA VAL A 39 3.67 6.41 -1.13
C VAL A 39 4.22 5.46 -0.06
N GLY A 40 4.30 4.18 -0.39
CA GLY A 40 5.00 3.17 0.43
C GLY A 40 4.15 1.95 0.75
N GLY A 41 2.81 2.10 0.75
CA GLY A 41 1.89 1.04 1.15
C GLY A 41 2.23 0.57 2.57
N ILE A 42 2.49 -0.72 2.75
CA ILE A 42 2.91 -1.26 4.04
C ILE A 42 4.19 -0.62 4.59
N TRP A 43 5.06 -0.04 3.76
CA TRP A 43 6.31 0.58 4.22
C TRP A 43 6.15 1.98 4.81
N LEU A 44 4.94 2.55 4.72
CA LEU A 44 4.60 3.80 5.37
C LEU A 44 4.20 3.52 6.82
N TYR A 45 5.18 3.59 7.73
CA TYR A 45 4.92 3.36 9.16
C TYR A 45 3.86 4.34 9.69
N ASN A 46 2.85 3.78 10.33
CA ASN A 46 1.84 4.52 11.08
C ASN A 46 1.88 4.02 12.52
N SER A 47 1.85 4.93 13.51
CA SER A 47 1.81 4.57 14.94
C SER A 47 0.40 4.37 15.49
N GLY A 48 -0.64 4.61 14.68
CA GLY A 48 -2.02 4.32 15.02
C GLY A 48 -2.24 2.83 15.26
N VAL A 49 -3.15 2.53 16.18
CA VAL A 49 -3.59 1.17 16.52
C VAL A 49 -5.09 1.13 16.32
N GLU A 50 -5.59 0.08 15.67
CA GLU A 50 -7.02 -0.12 15.54
C GLU A 50 -7.63 -0.38 16.93
N THR A 51 -8.79 0.20 17.21
CA THR A 51 -9.46 0.01 18.51
C THR A 51 -9.93 -1.43 18.72
N ASP A 52 -10.22 -2.13 17.62
CA ASP A 52 -10.47 -3.56 17.64
C ASP A 52 -9.18 -4.32 17.36
N LEU A 53 -8.56 -4.84 18.42
CA LEU A 53 -7.27 -5.53 18.39
C LEU A 53 -7.31 -6.92 17.71
N LEU A 54 -8.50 -7.38 17.31
CA LEU A 54 -8.70 -8.59 16.53
C LEU A 54 -9.11 -8.29 15.08
N GLY A 55 -9.51 -7.05 14.78
CA GLY A 55 -9.97 -6.65 13.46
C GLY A 55 -11.25 -7.36 13.00
N LEU A 56 -12.14 -7.67 13.94
CA LEU A 56 -13.40 -8.37 13.73
C LEU A 56 -14.54 -7.44 13.31
N ASP A 57 -14.53 -6.17 13.73
CA ASP A 57 -15.54 -5.19 13.39
C ASP A 57 -15.38 -4.75 11.92
N PRO A 58 -16.37 -5.02 11.05
CA PRO A 58 -16.31 -4.62 9.65
C PRO A 58 -16.34 -3.10 9.44
N ASN A 59 -16.73 -2.31 10.45
CA ASN A 59 -16.77 -0.85 10.37
C ASN A 59 -15.58 -0.17 11.07
N ARG A 60 -14.59 -0.94 11.53
CA ARG A 60 -13.41 -0.40 12.20
C ARG A 60 -12.63 0.55 11.29
N GLU A 61 -11.91 1.47 11.90
CA GLU A 61 -10.89 2.24 11.18
C GLU A 61 -9.72 1.31 10.85
N ILE A 62 -9.36 1.21 9.56
CA ILE A 62 -8.32 0.29 9.10
C ILE A 62 -6.97 1.01 8.97
N VAL A 63 -6.00 0.59 9.78
CA VAL A 63 -4.60 1.02 9.66
C VAL A 63 -3.91 0.13 8.63
N HIS A 64 -3.57 0.69 7.47
CA HIS A 64 -3.06 -0.12 6.35
C HIS A 64 -1.69 -0.77 6.62
N SER A 65 -0.80 -0.08 7.32
CA SER A 65 0.55 -0.54 7.63
C SER A 65 0.55 -1.44 8.86
N SER A 66 0.99 -2.68 8.69
CA SER A 66 1.24 -3.64 9.77
C SER A 66 2.67 -3.62 10.31
N LEU A 67 3.41 -2.53 10.07
CA LEU A 67 4.76 -2.38 10.59
C LEU A 67 4.74 -1.96 12.06
N TYR A 68 5.66 -2.53 12.82
CA TYR A 68 6.08 -2.02 14.12
C TYR A 68 7.35 -1.18 13.98
N ARG A 69 7.47 -0.03 14.67
CA ARG A 69 8.64 0.90 14.70
C ARG A 69 10.06 0.29 14.62
N SER A 70 10.32 -0.90 15.19
CA SER A 70 11.67 -1.53 15.23
C SER A 70 11.86 -2.55 14.12
N LEU A 71 10.88 -2.71 13.23
CA LEU A 71 10.94 -3.65 12.14
C LEU A 71 12.17 -3.35 11.29
N ARG A 72 12.95 -4.41 11.09
CA ARG A 72 14.00 -4.46 10.08
C ARG A 72 13.55 -5.43 9.02
N VAL A 73 14.03 -5.21 7.81
CA VAL A 73 13.77 -6.14 6.72
C VAL A 73 14.29 -7.53 7.08
N ASN A 74 13.55 -8.57 6.70
CA ASN A 74 13.92 -9.97 6.89
C ASN A 74 14.78 -10.52 5.74
N LEU A 75 14.96 -9.74 4.67
CA LEU A 75 15.81 -10.05 3.52
C LEU A 75 16.99 -9.06 3.45
N PRO A 76 18.16 -9.48 2.95
CA PRO A 76 19.26 -8.55 2.72
C PRO A 76 18.86 -7.54 1.64
N ARG A 77 19.18 -6.25 1.84
CA ARG A 77 18.77 -5.17 0.92
C ARG A 77 19.14 -5.43 -0.54
N GLN A 78 20.25 -6.13 -0.78
CA GLN A 78 20.76 -6.50 -2.10
C GLN A 78 19.75 -7.29 -2.95
N ILE A 79 18.85 -8.07 -2.33
CA ILE A 79 17.85 -8.88 -3.06
C ILE A 79 16.46 -8.25 -3.04
N MET A 80 16.29 -7.11 -2.37
CA MET A 80 15.01 -6.40 -2.29
C MET A 80 14.87 -5.31 -3.35
N GLY A 81 15.97 -4.85 -3.94
CA GLY A 81 15.94 -3.85 -5.01
C GLY A 81 15.35 -4.40 -6.31
N PHE A 82 15.02 -3.50 -7.24
CA PHE A 82 14.67 -3.90 -8.59
C PHE A 82 15.93 -4.22 -9.39
N THR A 83 15.79 -5.05 -10.42
CA THR A 83 16.90 -5.47 -11.28
C THR A 83 17.66 -4.30 -11.91
N ASP A 84 16.94 -3.24 -12.27
CA ASP A 84 17.47 -2.00 -12.86
C ASP A 84 17.49 -0.81 -11.88
N TYR A 85 17.17 -1.04 -10.61
CA TYR A 85 17.19 -0.02 -9.56
C TYR A 85 17.55 -0.67 -8.20
N PRO A 86 18.86 -0.90 -7.96
CA PRO A 86 19.33 -1.67 -6.81
C PRO A 86 19.16 -0.90 -5.50
N PHE A 87 18.82 -1.60 -4.42
CA PHE A 87 18.66 -1.00 -3.09
C PHE A 87 20.02 -0.86 -2.38
N MET A 88 20.80 0.11 -2.84
CA MET A 88 22.17 0.39 -2.40
C MET A 88 22.21 1.22 -1.11
N LYS A 89 23.31 1.09 -0.34
CA LYS A 89 23.60 1.95 0.80
C LYS A 89 23.78 3.39 0.32
N LYS A 90 23.20 4.35 1.05
CA LYS A 90 23.37 5.78 0.78
C LYS A 90 24.04 6.46 1.97
N GLU A 91 24.76 7.54 1.69
CA GLU A 91 25.32 8.40 2.73
C GLU A 91 24.18 9.02 3.55
N GLY A 92 24.29 8.97 4.88
CA GLY A 92 23.20 9.41 5.78
C GLY A 92 21.99 8.45 5.87
N GLY A 93 22.01 7.33 5.15
CA GLY A 93 21.03 6.25 5.27
C GLY A 93 21.44 5.19 6.28
N ASP A 94 20.59 4.17 6.45
CA ASP A 94 20.90 2.99 7.26
C ASP A 94 21.95 2.11 6.56
N PRO A 95 23.17 1.96 7.09
CA PRO A 95 24.25 1.24 6.40
C PRO A 95 24.15 -0.28 6.55
N ARG A 96 23.17 -0.80 7.30
CA ARG A 96 23.02 -2.23 7.59
C ARG A 96 22.64 -3.00 6.32
N THR A 97 23.03 -4.28 6.27
CA THR A 97 22.56 -5.23 5.23
C THR A 97 21.06 -5.50 5.35
N PHE A 98 20.56 -5.49 6.59
CA PHE A 98 19.14 -5.62 6.94
C PHE A 98 18.70 -4.32 7.61
N PRO A 99 18.41 -3.26 6.85
CA PRO A 99 18.04 -1.96 7.41
C PRO A 99 16.65 -1.95 8.04
N GLY A 100 16.33 -0.85 8.73
CA GLY A 100 14.98 -0.55 9.23
C GLY A 100 13.97 -0.29 8.10
N HIS A 101 12.68 -0.35 8.43
CA HIS A 101 11.60 -0.07 7.48
C HIS A 101 11.67 1.35 6.87
N GLU A 102 12.17 2.33 7.63
CA GLU A 102 12.34 3.71 7.15
C GLU A 102 13.27 3.80 5.92
N GLU A 103 14.30 2.96 5.85
CA GLU A 103 15.23 2.93 4.72
C GLU A 103 14.56 2.37 3.46
N VAL A 104 13.59 1.47 3.62
CA VAL A 104 12.79 0.93 2.51
C VAL A 104 11.81 1.99 1.99
N LEU A 105 11.19 2.76 2.89
CA LEU A 105 10.34 3.89 2.51
C LEU A 105 11.13 4.92 1.69
N LYS A 106 12.31 5.32 2.16
CA LYS A 106 13.22 6.23 1.42
C LYS A 106 13.58 5.68 0.04
N PHE A 107 13.86 4.39 -0.06
CA PHE A 107 14.12 3.74 -1.35
C PHE A 107 12.95 3.88 -2.34
N LEU A 108 11.71 3.75 -1.85
CA LEU A 108 10.50 3.93 -2.66
C LEU A 108 10.24 5.39 -3.04
N GLU A 109 10.47 6.33 -2.12
CA GLU A 109 10.40 7.77 -2.39
C GLU A 109 11.42 8.17 -3.49
N ASP A 110 12.65 7.69 -3.36
CA ASP A 110 13.70 7.90 -4.36
C ASP A 110 13.31 7.30 -5.71
N PHE A 111 12.74 6.08 -5.72
CA PHE A 111 12.24 5.45 -6.94
C PHE A 111 11.18 6.30 -7.63
N VAL A 112 10.21 6.83 -6.87
CA VAL A 112 9.15 7.70 -7.39
C VAL A 112 9.73 8.99 -7.97
N ARG A 113 10.71 9.59 -7.30
CA ARG A 113 11.39 10.81 -7.77
C ARG A 113 12.17 10.55 -9.05
N ASP A 114 13.04 9.54 -9.04
CA ASP A 114 14.00 9.27 -10.12
C ASP A 114 13.29 8.83 -11.41
N PHE A 115 12.15 8.13 -11.31
CA PHE A 115 11.31 7.77 -12.46
C PHE A 115 10.16 8.76 -12.75
N ARG A 116 10.08 9.88 -12.02
CA ARG A 116 9.05 10.92 -12.15
C ARG A 116 7.63 10.34 -12.11
N LEU A 117 7.36 9.49 -11.12
CA LEU A 117 6.05 8.85 -10.98
C LEU A 117 5.06 9.71 -10.18
N MET A 118 5.54 10.72 -9.46
CA MET A 118 4.71 11.56 -8.59
C MET A 118 3.52 12.18 -9.33
N GLU A 119 3.72 12.62 -10.57
CA GLU A 119 2.70 13.21 -11.44
C GLU A 119 1.59 12.23 -11.86
N LEU A 120 1.81 10.92 -11.69
CA LEU A 120 0.83 9.87 -12.01
C LEU A 120 -0.04 9.49 -10.81
N ILE A 121 0.34 9.90 -9.60
CA ILE A 121 -0.25 9.42 -8.35
C ILE A 121 -1.28 10.43 -7.83
N ARG A 122 -2.46 9.92 -7.49
CA ARG A 122 -3.52 10.65 -6.82
C ARG A 122 -3.65 10.13 -5.39
N PHE A 123 -3.05 10.87 -4.46
CA PHE A 123 -3.14 10.61 -3.03
C PHE A 123 -4.52 10.96 -2.47
N GLY A 124 -4.87 10.38 -1.32
CA GLY A 124 -6.18 10.58 -0.69
C GLY A 124 -7.37 10.07 -1.52
N HIS A 125 -7.12 9.21 -2.50
CA HIS A 125 -8.15 8.61 -3.35
C HIS A 125 -8.26 7.12 -3.04
N GLU A 126 -9.33 6.75 -2.34
CA GLU A 126 -9.64 5.36 -2.05
C GLU A 126 -10.53 4.78 -3.14
N VAL A 127 -10.08 3.72 -3.82
CA VAL A 127 -10.93 3.02 -4.79
C VAL A 127 -11.90 2.10 -4.05
N VAL A 128 -13.19 2.32 -4.28
CA VAL A 128 -14.29 1.59 -3.62
C VAL A 128 -15.02 0.64 -4.56
N ARG A 129 -14.88 0.85 -5.88
CA ARG A 129 -15.56 0.02 -6.88
C ARG A 129 -14.76 -0.07 -8.17
N VAL A 130 -14.71 -1.27 -8.73
CA VAL A 130 -14.18 -1.54 -10.07
C VAL A 130 -15.19 -2.43 -10.78
N GLU A 131 -15.69 -1.98 -11.92
CA GLU A 131 -16.70 -2.70 -12.70
C GLU A 131 -16.33 -2.72 -14.19
N LEU A 132 -16.45 -3.89 -14.81
CA LEU A 132 -16.37 -4.02 -16.26
C LEU A 132 -17.74 -3.69 -16.86
N THR A 133 -17.82 -2.58 -17.58
CA THR A 133 -19.10 -2.05 -18.12
C THR A 133 -19.36 -2.42 -19.57
N ASP A 134 -18.31 -2.79 -20.32
CA ASP A 134 -18.40 -3.22 -21.71
C ASP A 134 -17.30 -4.25 -21.97
N GLU A 135 -17.68 -5.54 -22.04
CA GLU A 135 -16.76 -6.64 -22.30
C GLU A 135 -16.11 -6.54 -23.69
N ALA A 136 -16.87 -6.08 -24.70
CA ALA A 136 -16.40 -6.01 -26.08
C ALA A 136 -15.38 -4.88 -26.29
N ARG A 137 -15.49 -3.80 -25.51
CA ARG A 137 -14.58 -2.64 -25.59
C ARG A 137 -13.58 -2.54 -24.43
N HIS A 138 -13.57 -3.52 -23.53
CA HIS A 138 -12.73 -3.55 -22.33
C HIS A 138 -12.80 -2.25 -21.51
N LYS A 139 -14.01 -1.72 -21.27
CA LYS A 139 -14.18 -0.48 -20.49
C LYS A 139 -14.45 -0.77 -19.03
N TRP A 140 -13.54 -0.31 -18.19
CA TRP A 140 -13.64 -0.39 -16.74
C TRP A 140 -14.06 0.94 -16.15
N VAL A 141 -15.07 0.91 -15.28
CA VAL A 141 -15.36 2.01 -14.37
C VAL A 141 -14.58 1.79 -13.09
N VAL A 142 -13.83 2.80 -12.68
CA VAL A 142 -13.16 2.87 -11.38
C VAL A 142 -13.81 4.00 -10.60
N GLU A 143 -14.45 3.66 -9.48
CA GLU A 143 -15.00 4.63 -8.53
C GLU A 143 -14.00 4.84 -7.39
N SER A 144 -13.57 6.09 -7.21
CA SER A 144 -12.73 6.50 -6.10
C SER A 144 -13.42 7.54 -5.24
N ARG A 145 -13.26 7.46 -3.92
CA ARG A 145 -13.70 8.49 -2.98
C ARG A 145 -12.53 9.28 -2.41
N THR A 146 -12.75 10.57 -2.18
CA THR A 146 -11.83 11.48 -1.49
C THR A 146 -12.50 12.05 -0.25
N ARG A 147 -11.70 12.37 0.77
CA ARG A 147 -12.18 12.98 2.00
C ARG A 147 -12.12 14.50 1.87
N GLU A 148 -13.27 15.17 1.76
CA GLU A 148 -13.33 16.65 1.66
C GLU A 148 -13.34 17.29 3.06
N THR A 149 -14.07 16.68 4.00
CA THR A 149 -14.12 17.07 5.42
C THR A 149 -14.12 15.82 6.31
N GLU A 150 -14.04 15.98 7.63
CA GLU A 150 -14.05 14.84 8.56
C GLU A 150 -15.26 13.91 8.38
N SER A 151 -16.41 14.44 7.96
CA SER A 151 -17.68 13.72 7.85
C SER A 151 -18.23 13.55 6.42
N ARG A 152 -17.59 14.12 5.40
CA ARG A 152 -18.07 14.07 4.01
C ARG A 152 -17.04 13.48 3.05
N TRP A 153 -17.49 12.47 2.33
CA TRP A 153 -16.77 11.84 1.23
C TRP A 153 -17.38 12.25 -0.11
N GLU A 154 -16.53 12.48 -1.10
CA GLU A 154 -16.95 12.71 -2.48
C GLU A 154 -16.50 11.53 -3.33
N SER A 155 -17.43 10.90 -4.04
CA SER A 155 -17.14 9.82 -5.00
C SER A 155 -17.02 10.37 -6.41
N LYS A 156 -16.09 9.81 -7.18
CA LYS A 156 -15.90 10.10 -8.60
C LYS A 156 -15.67 8.81 -9.37
N GLU A 157 -16.36 8.70 -10.49
CA GLU A 157 -16.18 7.60 -11.45
C GLU A 157 -15.33 8.03 -12.63
N GLU A 158 -14.40 7.17 -13.04
CA GLU A 158 -13.59 7.36 -14.23
C GLU A 158 -13.50 6.07 -15.05
N LEU A 159 -13.49 6.24 -16.37
CA LEU A 159 -13.31 5.15 -17.31
C LEU A 159 -11.83 4.90 -17.61
N PHE A 160 -11.49 3.62 -17.74
CA PHE A 160 -10.17 3.11 -18.10
C PHE A 160 -10.30 1.91 -19.05
N GLU A 161 -9.29 1.67 -19.87
CA GLU A 161 -9.24 0.47 -20.73
C GLU A 161 -8.59 -0.74 -20.04
N ALA A 162 -7.86 -0.51 -18.94
CA ALA A 162 -7.34 -1.58 -18.09
C ALA A 162 -7.23 -1.13 -16.63
N VAL A 163 -7.28 -2.09 -15.72
CA VAL A 163 -7.09 -1.90 -14.28
C VAL A 163 -6.08 -2.91 -13.77
N VAL A 164 -5.10 -2.46 -12.99
CA VAL A 164 -4.11 -3.31 -12.33
C VAL A 164 -4.25 -3.15 -10.82
N ILE A 165 -4.60 -4.23 -10.14
CA ILE A 165 -4.86 -4.24 -8.70
C ILE A 165 -3.53 -4.46 -7.95
N CYS A 166 -3.12 -3.47 -7.16
CA CYS A 166 -1.86 -3.47 -6.39
C CYS A 166 -2.10 -3.10 -4.90
N ASN A 167 -3.29 -3.41 -4.36
CA ASN A 167 -3.76 -2.96 -3.04
C ASN A 167 -3.14 -3.71 -1.84
N GLY A 168 -2.28 -4.70 -2.10
CA GLY A 168 -1.67 -5.52 -1.05
C GLY A 168 -2.61 -6.55 -0.43
N LYS A 169 -2.06 -7.45 0.39
CA LYS A 169 -2.77 -8.57 1.03
C LYS A 169 -2.38 -8.78 2.50
N HIS A 170 -1.73 -7.81 3.10
CA HIS A 170 -1.12 -7.90 4.44
C HIS A 170 -1.76 -6.90 5.42
N THR A 171 -3.02 -6.55 5.21
CA THR A 171 -3.76 -5.60 6.06
C THR A 171 -4.93 -6.28 6.75
N GLU A 172 -5.69 -7.11 6.04
CA GLU A 172 -6.83 -7.79 6.64
C GLU A 172 -6.37 -9.00 7.47
N PRO A 173 -6.65 -9.02 8.79
CA PRO A 173 -6.22 -10.11 9.66
C PRO A 173 -6.97 -11.40 9.34
N LYS A 174 -6.30 -12.54 9.56
CA LYS A 174 -6.95 -13.85 9.56
C LYS A 174 -6.79 -14.50 10.92
N ILE A 175 -7.89 -14.55 11.68
CA ILE A 175 -7.88 -15.10 13.04
C ILE A 175 -7.94 -16.62 12.99
N ALA A 176 -7.08 -17.25 13.80
CA ALA A 176 -7.10 -18.69 14.00
C ALA A 176 -8.19 -19.09 15.00
N GLU A 177 -8.97 -20.12 14.67
CA GLU A 177 -9.90 -20.76 15.60
C GLU A 177 -9.19 -21.90 16.34
N PHE A 178 -9.26 -21.92 17.67
CA PHE A 178 -8.74 -23.04 18.46
C PHE A 178 -9.57 -23.26 19.74
N PRO A 179 -9.65 -24.51 20.25
CA PRO A 179 -10.42 -24.82 21.43
C PRO A 179 -9.98 -24.00 22.65
N GLY A 180 -10.94 -23.38 23.34
CA GLY A 180 -10.69 -22.60 24.55
C GLY A 180 -10.31 -21.14 24.32
N ILE A 181 -10.30 -20.64 23.08
CA ILE A 181 -9.98 -19.24 22.77
C ILE A 181 -10.85 -18.23 23.53
N SER A 182 -12.15 -18.51 23.68
CA SER A 182 -13.09 -17.65 24.44
C SER A 182 -12.97 -17.76 25.96
N LEU A 183 -12.19 -18.74 26.45
CA LEU A 183 -11.94 -18.98 27.87
C LEU A 183 -10.58 -18.46 28.32
N MET A 184 -9.78 -17.91 27.40
CA MET A 184 -8.47 -17.36 27.74
C MET A 184 -8.63 -16.09 28.59
N PRO A 185 -8.00 -16.02 29.77
CA PRO A 185 -8.03 -14.84 30.62
C PRO A 185 -7.03 -13.75 30.18
N LEU A 186 -6.31 -13.98 29.07
CA LEU A 186 -5.29 -13.08 28.53
C LEU A 186 -5.82 -12.34 27.32
N GLU A 187 -5.28 -11.15 27.08
CA GLU A 187 -5.56 -10.35 25.89
C GLU A 187 -4.96 -11.04 24.64
N ILE A 188 -5.77 -11.14 23.58
CA ILE A 188 -5.37 -11.71 22.29
C ILE A 188 -5.28 -10.54 21.31
N ILE A 189 -4.14 -10.41 20.64
CA ILE A 189 -3.86 -9.34 19.69
C ILE A 189 -3.42 -9.99 18.38
N GLU A 190 -3.97 -9.51 17.26
CA GLU A 190 -3.52 -9.96 15.95
C GLU A 190 -2.22 -9.24 15.52
N SER A 191 -1.33 -9.98 14.87
CA SER A 191 0.02 -9.53 14.50
C SER A 191 0.05 -8.32 13.56
N ALA A 192 -0.93 -8.16 12.67
CA ALA A 192 -1.08 -7.03 11.77
C ALA A 192 -1.47 -5.74 12.51
N LEU A 193 -2.02 -5.88 13.72
CA LEU A 193 -2.44 -4.80 14.62
C LEU A 193 -1.41 -4.53 15.72
N LEU A 194 -0.28 -5.24 15.69
CA LEU A 194 0.79 -5.10 16.66
C LEU A 194 1.54 -3.77 16.44
N ASN A 195 1.14 -2.74 17.17
CA ASN A 195 1.91 -1.50 17.30
C ASN A 195 2.16 -1.12 18.78
N LYS A 196 3.24 -1.70 19.31
CA LYS A 196 4.26 -1.07 20.18
C LYS A 196 3.87 -0.27 21.43
N GLU A 197 3.53 -1.02 22.46
CA GLU A 197 4.28 -1.03 23.73
C GLU A 197 4.81 -2.44 24.05
N ILE A 198 4.04 -3.48 23.69
CA ILE A 198 4.34 -4.88 24.01
C ILE A 198 5.62 -5.40 23.31
N ALA A 199 5.87 -5.02 22.05
CA ALA A 199 7.07 -5.49 21.33
C ALA A 199 8.39 -4.82 21.77
N SER A 200 8.34 -3.79 22.63
CA SER A 200 9.53 -3.27 23.33
C SER A 200 9.79 -3.94 24.68
N GLU A 201 8.82 -4.72 25.18
CA GLU A 201 8.89 -5.43 26.46
C GLU A 201 9.20 -6.94 26.30
N ILE A 202 9.25 -7.44 25.06
CA ILE A 202 9.69 -8.79 24.68
C ILE A 202 11.12 -8.75 24.14
#